data_AF-A0A380E8N2-F1
#
_entry.id   AF-A0A380E8N2-F1
#
_cell.length_a   1.000
_cell.length_b   1.000
_cell.length_c   1.000
_cell.angle_alpha   90.00
_cell.angle_beta   90.00
_cell.angle_gamma   90.00
#
_symmetry.space_group_name_H-M   'P 1'
#
loop_
_entity.id
_entity.type
_entity.pdbx_description
1 polymer ?
#
loop_
_entity_poly.entity_id
_entity_poly.type
_entity_poly.pdbx_seq_one_letter_code
_entity_poly.pdbx_strand_id
1 'polypeptide(L)'
;MNYFRYKQFNKDVITVAVGYYLRYALSYRDISEILRERGVNVHHSTVYRWVQEYAPILYQIWKKKHKKAYYKWHIDETYIK
;
A
#
# COMPACT_ATOMS: atom_id res chain seq x y z
N MET A 1 17.10 4.96 6.57
CA MET A 1 16.08 4.67 7.61
C MET A 1 15.59 3.25 7.44
N ASN A 2 15.65 2.43 8.49
CA ASN A 2 15.13 1.06 8.44
C ASN A 2 13.65 1.09 8.90
N TYR A 3 12.74 1.38 7.96
CA TYR A 3 11.30 1.60 8.22
C TYR A 3 10.55 0.38 8.77
N PHE A 4 11.18 -0.79 8.76
CA PHE A 4 10.59 -2.07 9.20
C PHE A 4 11.23 -2.59 10.50
N ARG A 5 12.08 -1.80 11.16
CA ARG A 5 12.76 -2.23 12.38
C ARG A 5 11.72 -2.45 13.49
N TYR A 6 11.85 -3.57 14.21
CA TYR A 6 10.97 -3.96 15.33
C TYR A 6 9.50 -4.28 14.97
N LYS A 7 9.20 -4.58 13.70
CA LYS A 7 7.85 -5.04 13.32
C LYS A 7 7.74 -6.54 13.56
N GLN A 8 6.59 -6.96 14.08
CA GLN A 8 6.26 -8.37 14.33
C GLN A 8 6.21 -9.19 13.03
N PHE A 9 5.85 -8.56 11.92
CA PHE A 9 5.73 -9.20 10.61
C PHE A 9 6.92 -8.84 9.72
N ASN A 10 7.30 -9.78 8.86
CA ASN A 10 8.36 -9.57 7.89
C ASN A 10 7.99 -8.40 6.95
N LYS A 11 9.00 -7.60 6.58
CA LYS A 11 8.87 -6.46 5.68
C LYS A 11 8.15 -6.83 4.38
N ASP A 12 8.37 -8.05 3.87
CA ASP A 12 7.83 -8.50 2.60
C ASP A 12 6.31 -8.68 2.68
N VAL A 13 5.80 -9.23 3.79
CA VAL A 13 4.37 -9.36 4.05
C VAL A 13 3.70 -7.99 4.12
N ILE A 14 4.29 -7.06 4.87
CA ILE A 14 3.78 -5.70 5.02
C ILE A 14 3.76 -4.98 3.67
N THR A 15 4.85 -5.09 2.91
CA THR A 15 4.98 -4.45 1.59
C THR A 15 3.96 -5.00 0.59
N VAL A 16 3.74 -6.32 0.59
CA VAL A 16 2.73 -6.97 -0.26
C VAL A 16 1.31 -6.53 0.13
N ALA A 17 0.99 -6.47 1.42
CA ALA A 17 -0.31 -6.04 1.91
C ALA A 17 -0.62 -4.59 1.52
N VAL A 18 0.31 -3.66 1.76
CA VAL A 18 0.15 -2.26 1.37
C VAL A 18 0.13 -2.10 -0.15
N GLY A 19 0.93 -2.89 -0.87
CA GLY A 19 0.93 -2.93 -2.34
C GLY A 19 -0.41 -3.38 -2.92
N TYR A 20 -1.08 -4.35 -2.31
CA TYR A 20 -2.42 -4.77 -2.72
C TYR A 20 -3.43 -3.63 -2.58
N TYR A 21 -3.41 -2.93 -1.44
CA TYR A 21 -4.29 -1.80 -1.20
C TYR A 21 -4.07 -0.65 -2.20
N LEU A 22 -2.81 -0.34 -2.51
CA LEU A 22 -2.49 0.77 -3.42
C LEU A 22 -2.75 0.46 -4.90
N ARG A 23 -2.74 -0.82 -5.29
CA ARG A 23 -2.86 -1.24 -6.69
C ARG A 23 -4.28 -1.65 -7.09
N TYR A 24 -5.05 -2.23 -6.16
CA TYR A 24 -6.36 -2.80 -6.44
C TYR A 24 -7.43 -2.19 -5.55
N ALA A 25 -8.68 -2.19 -6.01
CA ALA A 25 -9.84 -1.74 -5.23
C ALA A 25 -10.28 -2.78 -4.18
N LEU A 26 -9.34 -3.25 -3.36
CA LEU A 26 -9.57 -4.24 -2.29
C LEU A 26 -9.81 -3.54 -0.95
N SER A 27 -10.74 -4.08 -0.17
CA SER A 27 -10.93 -3.65 1.21
C SER A 27 -9.85 -4.22 2.13
N TYR A 28 -9.69 -3.65 3.31
CA TYR A 28 -8.76 -4.18 4.32
C TYR A 28 -9.09 -5.61 4.75
N ARG A 29 -10.37 -6.00 4.67
CA ARG A 29 -10.82 -7.36 4.99
C ARG A 29 -10.39 -8.34 3.90
N ASP A 30 -10.60 -7.99 2.64
CA ASP A 30 -10.18 -8.82 1.51
C ASP A 30 -8.67 -9.06 1.55
N ILE A 31 -7.88 -8.03 1.87
CA ILE A 31 -6.42 -8.18 2.02
C ILE A 31 -6.08 -9.11 3.19
N SER A 32 -6.78 -9.01 4.33
CA SER A 32 -6.56 -9.93 5.44
C SER A 32 -6.92 -11.38 5.10
N GLU A 33 -7.94 -11.60 4.28
CA GLU A 33 -8.32 -12.94 3.82
C GLU A 33 -7.30 -13.52 2.84
N ILE A 34 -6.82 -12.73 1.87
CA ILE A 34 -5.75 -13.13 0.94
C ILE A 34 -4.47 -13.48 1.71
N LEU A 35 -4.12 -12.73 2.75
CA LEU A 35 -2.97 -13.04 3.60
C LEU A 35 -3.19 -14.34 4.37
N ARG A 36 -4.41 -14.57 4.87
CA ARG A 36 -4.78 -15.80 5.58
C ARG A 36 -4.68 -17.03 4.67
N GLU A 37 -5.12 -16.94 3.42
CA GLU A 37 -4.96 -18.01 2.41
C GLU A 37 -3.49 -18.36 2.16
N ARG A 38 -2.59 -17.39 2.34
CA ARG A 38 -1.12 -17.57 2.25
C ARG A 38 -0.48 -18.01 3.56
N GLY A 39 -1.28 -18.39 4.56
CA GLY A 39 -0.80 -18.84 5.87
C GLY A 39 -0.39 -17.72 6.83
N VAL A 40 -0.68 -16.46 6.51
CA VAL A 40 -0.37 -15.30 7.36
C VAL A 40 -1.66 -14.78 7.99
N ASN A 41 -1.89 -15.11 9.25
CA ASN A 41 -3.05 -14.61 9.98
C ASN A 41 -2.82 -13.17 10.47
N VAL A 42 -3.52 -12.21 9.87
CA VAL A 42 -3.43 -10.78 10.18
C VAL A 42 -4.83 -10.21 10.28
N HIS A 43 -5.13 -9.48 11.36
CA HIS A 43 -6.41 -8.79 11.46
C HIS A 43 -6.46 -7.57 10.52
N HIS A 44 -7.63 -7.29 9.92
CA HIS A 44 -7.81 -6.20 8.97
C HIS A 44 -7.41 -4.81 9.54
N SER A 45 -7.54 -4.60 10.85
CA SER A 45 -7.08 -3.36 11.51
C SER A 45 -5.56 -3.20 11.51
N THR A 46 -4.80 -4.30 11.53
CA THR A 46 -3.34 -4.27 11.38
C THR A 46 -2.96 -3.85 9.98
N VAL A 47 -3.67 -4.35 8.96
CA VAL A 47 -3.48 -3.93 7.56
C VAL A 47 -3.78 -2.44 7.41
N TYR A 48 -4.87 -1.95 8.01
CA TYR A 48 -5.17 -0.51 8.04
C TYR A 48 -4.00 0.31 8.61
N ARG A 49 -3.43 -0.10 9.76
CA ARG A 49 -2.29 0.57 10.37
C ARG A 49 -1.05 0.58 9.47
N TRP A 50 -0.77 -0.53 8.79
CA TRP A 50 0.33 -0.59 7.81
C TRP A 50 0.11 0.34 6.64
N VAL A 51 -1.11 0.40 6.10
CA VAL A 51 -1.43 1.30 4.99
C VAL A 51 -1.24 2.75 5.40
N GLN A 52 -1.74 3.15 6.57
CA GLN A 52 -1.55 4.52 7.08
C GLN A 52 -0.07 4.89 7.26
N GLU A 53 0.75 3.96 7.74
CA GLU A 53 2.18 4.19 8.00
C GLU A 53 3.02 4.19 6.70
N TYR A 54 2.80 3.21 5.83
CA TYR A 54 3.70 2.93 4.70
C TYR A 54 3.24 3.47 3.36
N ALA A 55 1.94 3.71 3.15
CA ALA A 55 1.45 4.26 1.89
C ALA A 55 2.08 5.61 1.53
N PRO A 56 2.22 6.59 2.47
CA PRO A 56 2.88 7.86 2.17
C PRO A 56 4.35 7.66 1.76
N ILE A 57 5.06 6.75 2.42
CA ILE A 57 6.47 6.47 2.16
C ILE A 57 6.63 5.87 0.75
N LEU A 58 5.81 4.86 0.42
CA LEU A 58 5.81 4.24 -0.91
C LEU A 58 5.44 5.23 -2.00
N TYR A 59 4.46 6.10 -1.75
CA TYR A 59 4.10 7.18 -2.67
C TYR A 59 5.26 8.15 -2.92
N GLN A 60 6.01 8.56 -1.90
CA GLN A 60 7.17 9.44 -2.08
C GLN A 60 8.28 8.76 -2.90
N ILE A 61 8.54 7.47 -2.66
CA ILE A 61 9.50 6.68 -3.45
C ILE A 61 9.04 6.60 -4.90
N TRP A 62 7.76 6.30 -5.13
CA TRP A 62 7.17 6.23 -6.47
C TRP A 62 7.26 7.58 -7.19
N LYS A 63 6.83 8.67 -6.54
CA LYS A 63 6.90 10.04 -7.06
C LYS A 63 8.32 10.45 -7.44
N LYS A 64 9.31 10.11 -6.61
CA LYS A 64 10.74 10.40 -6.92
C LYS A 64 11.22 9.62 -8.16
N LYS A 65 10.79 8.36 -8.32
CA LYS A 65 11.13 7.55 -9.51
C LYS A 65 10.42 8.02 -10.78
N HIS A 66 9.19 8.52 -10.67
CA HIS A 66 8.33 8.92 -11.79
C HIS A 66 8.37 10.43 -12.09
N LYS A 67 9.43 11.12 -11.67
CA LYS A 67 9.55 12.59 -11.79
C LYS A 67 9.70 13.12 -13.22
N LYS A 68 9.78 12.25 -14.24
CA LYS A 68 9.74 12.65 -15.65
C LYS A 68 8.29 12.84 -16.09
N ALA A 69 7.70 13.99 -15.78
CA ALA A 69 6.49 14.45 -16.45
C ALA A 69 6.91 15.23 -17.71
N TYR A 70 6.51 14.75 -18.88
CA TYR A 70 6.64 15.50 -20.13
C TYR A 70 5.71 16.72 -20.10
N TYR A 71 6.02 17.75 -20.89
CA TYR A 71 5.32 19.06 -20.96
C TYR A 71 3.84 19.02 -21.37
N LYS A 72 3.22 17.85 -21.55
CA LYS A 72 1.82 17.69 -21.93
C LYS A 72 1.02 17.16 -20.74
N TRP A 73 0.03 17.93 -20.31
CA TRP A 73 -0.91 17.56 -19.25
C TRP A 73 -2.28 17.29 -19.87
N HIS A 74 -2.90 16.17 -19.51
CA HIS A 74 -4.30 15.87 -19.76
C HIS A 74 -5.03 15.97 -18.42
N ILE A 75 -6.22 16.58 -18.41
CA ILE A 75 -7.06 16.68 -17.22
C ILE A 75 -8.28 15.79 -17.42
N ASP A 76 -8.38 14.74 -16.61
CA ASP A 76 -9.54 13.86 -16.59
C ASP A 76 -10.40 14.23 -15.37
N GLU A 77 -11.61 14.77 -15.59
CA GLU A 77 -12.56 15.00 -14.51
C GLU A 77 -13.12 13.67 -14.01
N THR A 78 -12.87 13.35 -12.73
CA THR A 78 -13.47 12.19 -12.07
C THR A 78 -14.32 12.68 -10.90
N TYR A 79 -15.64 12.59 -11.04
CA TYR A 79 -16.58 12.94 -9.97
C TYR A 79 -16.55 11.85 -8.89
N ILE A 80 -16.04 12.19 -7.71
CA ILE A 80 -16.13 11.36 -6.52
C ILE A 80 -17.37 11.84 -5.76
N LYS A 81 -18.33 10.94 -5.55
CA LYS A 81 -19.58 11.21 -4.84
C LYS A 81 -19.38 11.21 -3.32
#